data_AF-J3JGW2-F1
#
_entry.id   AF-J3JGW2-F1
#
_cell.length_a   1.000
_cell.length_b   1.000
_cell.length_c   1.000
_cell.angle_alpha   90.00
_cell.angle_beta   90.00
_cell.angle_gamma   90.00
#
_symmetry.space_group_name_H-M   'P 1'
#
loop_
_entity.id
_entity.type
_entity.pdbx_description
1 polymer ?
#
loop_
_entity_poly.entity_id
_entity_poly.type
_entity_poly.pdbx_seq_one_letter_code
_entity_poly.pdbx_strand_id
1 'polypeptide(L)' 'MLFLYLALVGVGGAAGFLTATFVDNLEPPAYLFLVEFPATQFGFTAYGALTIATVLGVPLLLVVYVSRHVDDPDAVSPKD' A
#
# COMPACT_ATOMS: atom_id res chain seq x y z
N MET A 1 -8.01 -11.59 7.60
CA MET A 1 -6.96 -10.55 7.41
C MET A 1 -6.86 -10.10 5.96
N LEU A 2 -6.62 -11.00 5.00
CA LEU A 2 -6.49 -10.63 3.58
C LEU A 2 -7.70 -9.87 3.02
N PHE A 3 -8.93 -10.24 3.43
CA PHE A 3 -10.14 -9.56 2.99
C PHE A 3 -10.15 -8.07 3.32
N LEU A 4 -9.79 -7.69 4.55
CA LEU A 4 -9.76 -6.28 4.97
C LEU A 4 -8.72 -5.49 4.17
N TYR A 5 -7.55 -6.09 3.94
CA TYR A 5 -6.51 -5.49 3.12
C TYR A 5 -6.98 -5.26 1.68
N LEU A 6 -7.59 -6.27 1.05
CA LEU A 6 -8.15 -6.14 -0.29
C LEU A 6 -9.29 -5.12 -0.34
N ALA A 7 -10.15 -5.05 0.68
CA ALA A 7 -11.20 -4.06 0.77
C ALA A 7 -10.64 -2.63 0.83
N LEU A 8 -9.60 -2.39 1.65
CA LEU A 8 -8.93 -1.09 1.75
C LEU A 8 -8.26 -0.68 0.45
N VAL A 9 -7.54 -1.60 -0.20
CA VAL A 9 -6.96 -1.37 -1.53
C VAL A 9 -8.04 -1.05 -2.55
N GLY A 10 -9.17 -1.78 -2.50
CA GLY A 10 -10.35 -1.52 -3.31
C GLY A 10 -10.94 -0.13 -3.07
N VAL A 11 -11.03 0.32 -1.82
CA VAL A 11 -11.48 1.68 -1.47
C VAL A 11 -10.52 2.74 -2.03
N GLY A 12 -9.21 2.54 -1.92
CA GLY A 12 -8.21 3.44 -2.52
C GLY A 12 -8.35 3.53 -4.04
N GLY A 13 -8.54 2.39 -4.71
CA GLY A 13 -8.80 2.34 -6.15
C GLY A 13 -10.12 3.02 -6.52
N ALA A 14 -11.19 2.77 -5.77
CA ALA A 14 -12.50 3.39 -6.00
C ALA A 14 -12.44 4.91 -5.79
N ALA A 15 -11.72 5.40 -4.78
CA ALA A 15 -11.51 6.83 -4.57
C ALA A 15 -10.79 7.44 -5.77
N GLY A 16 -9.71 6.83 -6.25
CA GLY A 16 -8.99 7.28 -7.45
C GLY A 16 -9.88 7.28 -8.71
N PHE A 17 -10.65 6.22 -8.91
CA PHE A 17 -11.63 6.13 -9.99
C PHE A 17 -12.61 7.30 -9.95
N LEU A 18 -13.24 7.53 -8.80
CA LEU A 18 -14.23 8.59 -8.61
C LEU A 18 -13.63 9.97 -8.82
N THR A 19 -12.41 10.21 -8.31
CA THR A 19 -11.66 11.46 -8.58
C THR A 19 -11.51 11.68 -10.08
N ALA A 20 -11.09 10.66 -10.83
CA ALA A 20 -10.91 10.78 -12.27
C ALA A 20 -12.22 10.90 -13.08
N THR A 21 -13.35 10.49 -12.50
CA THR A 21 -14.66 10.65 -13.14
C THR A 21 -15.25 12.05 -12.96
N PHE A 22 -15.02 12.67 -11.79
CA PHE A 22 -15.73 13.91 -11.40
C PHE A 22 -14.85 15.16 -11.37
N VAL A 23 -13.52 15.03 -11.46
CA VAL A 23 -12.58 16.15 -11.45
C VAL A 23 -12.02 16.36 -12.85
N ASP A 24 -12.11 17.59 -13.35
CA ASP A 24 -11.53 17.99 -14.63
C ASP A 24 -10.11 18.55 -14.45
N ASN A 25 -9.34 18.61 -15.54
CA ASN A 25 -7.95 19.11 -15.58
C ASN A 25 -7.02 18.42 -14.56
N LEU A 26 -7.14 17.09 -14.47
CA LEU A 26 -6.28 16.29 -13.61
C LEU A 26 -4.85 16.27 -14.12
N GLU A 27 -3.92 16.56 -13.22
CA GLU A 27 -2.50 16.44 -13.50
C GLU A 27 -2.05 14.98 -13.27
N PRO A 28 -1.11 14.44 -14.07
CA PRO A 28 -0.62 13.08 -13.91
C PRO A 28 -0.07 12.83 -12.50
N PRO A 29 -0.62 11.88 -11.72
CA PRO A 29 -0.12 11.61 -10.39
C PRO A 29 1.18 10.77 -10.46
N ALA A 30 2.21 11.20 -9.75
CA ALA A 30 3.48 10.47 -9.62
C ALA A 30 3.43 9.51 -8.43
N TYR A 31 3.29 8.22 -8.69
CA TYR A 31 3.38 7.18 -7.67
C TYR A 31 4.80 7.11 -7.11
N LEU A 32 4.88 7.26 -5.78
CA LEU A 32 6.13 7.30 -5.01
C LEU A 32 7.18 8.28 -5.57
N PHE A 33 6.74 9.31 -6.30
CA PHE A 33 7.61 10.27 -7.00
C PHE A 33 8.52 9.65 -8.08
N LEU A 34 8.24 8.41 -8.51
CA LEU A 34 9.07 7.64 -9.43
C LEU A 34 8.36 7.31 -10.74
N VAL A 35 7.06 7.00 -10.66
CA VAL A 35 6.28 6.51 -11.81
C VAL A 35 5.07 7.40 -12.01
N GLU A 36 5.06 8.14 -13.11
CA GLU A 36 3.90 8.94 -13.52
C GLU A 36 2.81 8.03 -14.07
N PHE A 37 1.63 8.12 -13.47
CA PHE A 37 0.43 7.47 -13.99
C PHE A 37 -0.32 8.41 -14.93
N PRO A 38 -0.89 7.90 -16.03
CA PRO A 38 -1.68 8.72 -16.93
C PRO A 38 -2.86 9.34 -16.17
N ALA A 39 -3.21 10.60 -16.47
CA ALA A 39 -4.34 11.31 -15.87
C ALA A 39 -5.70 10.81 -16.43
N THR A 40 -5.91 9.51 -16.35
CA THR A 40 -7.13 8.81 -16.80
C THR A 40 -7.73 8.04 -15.64
N GLN A 41 -8.97 7.61 -15.81
CA GLN A 41 -9.69 6.82 -14.81
C GLN A 41 -8.93 5.56 -14.37
N PHE A 42 -8.30 4.86 -15.31
CA PHE A 42 -7.46 3.70 -15.00
C PHE A 42 -6.17 4.10 -14.25
N GLY A 43 -5.53 5.20 -14.64
CA GLY A 43 -4.31 5.67 -13.99
C GLY A 43 -4.54 6.07 -12.54
N PHE A 44 -5.61 6.83 -12.25
CA PHE A 44 -5.95 7.20 -10.87
C PHE A 44 -6.43 6.02 -10.03
N THR A 45 -7.18 5.08 -10.63
CA THR A 45 -7.58 3.84 -9.94
C THR A 45 -6.34 3.04 -9.53
N ALA A 46 -5.39 2.85 -10.46
CA ALA A 46 -4.15 2.15 -10.19
C ALA A 46 -3.30 2.90 -9.14
N TYR A 47 -3.14 4.21 -9.29
CA TYR A 47 -2.43 5.06 -8.33
C TYR A 47 -3.01 4.94 -6.91
N GLY A 48 -4.33 5.07 -6.75
CA GLY A 48 -5.01 4.98 -5.46
C GLY A 48 -4.88 3.59 -4.84
N ALA A 49 -5.10 2.53 -5.62
CA ALA A 49 -4.97 1.15 -5.16
C ALA A 49 -3.52 0.82 -4.74
N LEU A 50 -2.54 1.18 -5.57
CA LEU A 50 -1.12 0.95 -5.29
C LEU A 50 -0.65 1.75 -4.08
N THR A 51 -1.11 2.99 -3.91
CA THR A 51 -0.76 3.81 -2.75
C THR A 51 -1.21 3.14 -1.45
N ILE A 52 -2.47 2.72 -1.36
CA ILE A 52 -2.98 2.02 -0.17
C ILE A 52 -2.26 0.68 0.03
N ALA A 53 -2.04 -0.07 -1.05
CA ALA A 53 -1.32 -1.34 -0.99
C ALA A 53 0.10 -1.15 -0.43
N THR A 54 0.81 -0.09 -0.80
CA THR A 54 2.17 0.17 -0.32
C THR A 54 2.19 0.69 1.11
N VAL A 55 1.34 1.68 1.42
CA VAL A 55 1.27 2.30 2.75
C VAL A 55 0.94 1.27 3.82
N LEU A 56 0.07 0.30 3.51
CA LEU A 56 -0.31 -0.76 4.45
C LEU A 56 0.56 -2.02 4.31
N GLY A 57 0.90 -2.41 3.09
CA GLY A 57 1.59 -3.65 2.79
C GLY A 57 3.07 -3.64 3.19
N VAL A 58 3.77 -2.52 3.04
CA VAL A 58 5.20 -2.42 3.42
C VAL A 58 5.40 -2.60 4.93
N PRO A 59 4.68 -1.87 5.81
CA PRO A 59 4.79 -2.11 7.25
C PRO A 59 4.41 -3.55 7.64
N LEU A 60 3.36 -4.10 7.01
CA LEU A 60 2.94 -5.47 7.28
C LEU A 60 4.02 -6.49 6.89
N LEU A 61 4.65 -6.33 5.72
CA LEU A 61 5.76 -7.17 5.29
C LEU A 61 6.96 -7.05 6.21
N LEU A 62 7.25 -5.83 6.69
CA LEU A 62 8.34 -5.59 7.64
C LEU A 62 8.08 -6.31 8.96
N VAL A 63 6.86 -6.23 9.51
CA VAL A 63 6.48 -6.98 10.71
C VAL A 63 6.67 -8.48 10.51
N VAL A 64 6.17 -9.03 9.41
CA VAL A 64 6.33 -10.46 9.09
C VAL A 64 7.81 -10.85 8.96
N TYR A 65 8.62 -9.99 8.36
CA TYR A 65 10.06 -10.20 8.23
C TYR A 65 10.73 -10.23 9.61
N VAL A 66 10.49 -9.24 10.46
CA VAL A 66 11.07 -9.14 11.81
C VAL A 66 10.66 -10.33 12.66
N SER A 67 9.36 -10.67 12.72
CA SER A 67 8.88 -11.82 13.50
C SER A 67 9.49 -13.14 13.05
N ARG A 68 9.92 -13.27 11.80
CA ARG A 68 10.58 -14.49 11.31
C ARG A 68 12.08 -14.56 11.60
N HIS A 69 12.74 -13.40 11.78
CA HIS A 69 14.20 -13.32 11.88
C HIS A 69 14.70 -12.89 13.27
N VAL A 70 13.84 -12.32 14.13
CA VAL A 70 14.24 -11.74 15.43
C VAL A 70 13.63 -12.49 16.62
N ASP A 71 12.64 -13.37 16.42
CA ASP A 71 12.16 -14.31 17.46
C ASP A 71 13.15 -15.48 17.65
N ASP A 72 14.42 -15.18 17.97
CA ASP A 72 15.42 -16.17 18.37
C ASP A 72 15.43 -16.30 19.91
N PRO A 73 14.92 -17.42 20.49
CA PRO A 73 14.77 -17.60 21.94
C PRO A 73 16.09 -17.73 22.72
N ASP A 74 17.24 -17.75 22.05
CA ASP A 74 18.56 -17.94 22.66
C ASP A 74 19.15 -16.66 23.30
N ALA A 75 18.44 -15.52 23.24
CA ALA A 75 18.86 -14.26 23.87
C ALA A 75 18.70 -14.22 25.41
N VAL A 76 18.08 -15.24 26.02
CA VAL A 76 18.03 -15.41 27.48
C VAL A 76 18.76 -16.70 27.84
N SER A 77 20.09 -16.63 27.88
CA SER A 77 20.88 -17.61 28.62
C SER A 77 20.56 -17.45 30.11
N PRO A 78 20.05 -18.49 30.80
CA PRO A 78 19.92 -18.47 32.24
C PRO A 78 21.31 -18.27 32.83
N LYS A 79 21.54 -17.11 33.43
CA LYS A 79 22.73 -16.89 34.24
C LYS A 79 22.44 -17.48 35.61
N ASP A 80 22.79 -18.76 35.73
CA ASP A 80 23.01 -19.54 36.96
C ASP A 80 21.92 -19.48 38.05
#